data_AF-A0A958FDQ5-F1
#
_entry.id   AF-A0A958FDQ5-F1
#
_cell.length_a   1.000
_cell.length_b   1.000
_cell.length_c   1.000
_cell.angle_alpha   90.00
_cell.angle_beta   90.00
_cell.angle_gamma   90.00
#
_symmetry.space_group_name_H-M   'P 1'
#
loop_
_entity.id
_entity.type
_entity.pdbx_description
1 polymer ?
#
loop_
_entity_poly.entity_id
_entity_poly.type
_entity_poly.pdbx_seq_one_letter_code
_entity_poly.pdbx_strand_id
1 'polypeptide(L)' 'MPYLQIEHKQGVAVVWLDQPGEKVNKLALEMVDEFRATLDALEKDDRVRAVVLISKKEDTFIAGADLEALMSLTRPGE' A
#
# COMPACT_ATOMS: atom_id res chain seq x y z
N MET A 1 6.42 9.91 6.36
CA MET A 1 7.24 8.89 5.66
C MET A 1 6.28 8.06 4.82
N PRO A 2 6.63 7.69 3.58
CA PRO A 2 5.72 6.98 2.69
C PRO A 2 5.37 5.60 3.25
N TYR A 3 4.13 5.14 3.02
CA TYR A 3 3.68 3.79 3.35
C TYR A 3 4.22 2.76 2.38
N LEU A 4 4.57 3.19 1.15
CA LEU A 4 4.99 2.31 0.07
C LEU A 4 6.42 2.61 -0.36
N GLN A 5 7.16 1.56 -0.66
CA GLN A 5 8.48 1.65 -1.28
C GLN A 5 8.52 0.74 -2.50
N ILE A 6 9.06 1.23 -3.61
CA ILE A 6 9.05 0.50 -4.88
C ILE A 6 10.48 0.11 -5.26
N GLU A 7 10.66 -1.17 -5.59
CA GLU A 7 11.91 -1.69 -6.15
C GLU A 7 11.63 -2.32 -7.51
N HIS A 8 12.38 -1.92 -8.55
CA HIS A 8 12.22 -2.47 -9.89
C HIS A 8 13.25 -3.58 -10.16
N LYS A 9 12.78 -4.74 -10.61
CA LYS A 9 13.62 -5.89 -11.01
C LYS A 9 13.12 -6.51 -12.31
N GLN A 10 13.88 -6.32 -13.39
CA GLN A 10 13.66 -7.01 -14.67
C GLN A 10 12.18 -6.97 -15.16
N GLY A 11 11.57 -5.79 -15.10
CA GLY A 11 10.18 -5.58 -15.48
C GLY A 11 9.15 -5.96 -14.42
N VAL A 12 9.57 -6.36 -13.22
CA VAL A 12 8.68 -6.52 -12.06
C VAL A 12 8.85 -5.33 -11.12
N ALA A 13 7.76 -4.67 -10.75
CA ALA A 13 7.76 -3.67 -9.69
C ALA A 13 7.37 -4.35 -8.37
N VAL A 14 8.27 -4.35 -7.39
CA VAL A 14 8.04 -4.87 -6.04
C VAL A 14 7.64 -3.69 -5.15
N VAL A 15 6.36 -3.67 -4.76
CA VAL A 15 5.78 -2.66 -3.88
C VAL A 15 5.77 -3.21 -2.45
N TRP A 16 6.63 -2.61 -1.63
CA TRP A 16 6.80 -2.93 -0.23
C TRP A 16 5.85 -2.08 0.61
N LEU A 17 4.96 -2.72 1.37
CA LEU A 17 4.06 -2.06 2.31
C LEU A 17 4.72 -2.00 3.69
N ASP A 18 4.85 -0.80 4.24
CA ASP A 18 5.43 -0.57 5.56
C ASP A 18 4.86 0.68 6.21
N GLN A 19 3.95 0.49 7.17
CA GLN A 19 3.48 1.58 8.02
C GLN A 19 4.56 1.94 9.05
N PRO A 20 5.18 3.13 8.96
CA PRO A 20 6.31 3.49 9.82
C PRO A 20 5.87 3.64 11.27
N GLY A 21 6.66 3.10 12.20
CA GLY A 21 6.38 3.18 13.64
C GLY A 21 5.33 2.20 14.15
N GLU A 22 4.68 1.42 13.27
CA GLU A 22 3.68 0.43 13.64
C GLU A 22 4.20 -1.01 13.48
N LYS A 23 3.66 -1.93 14.29
CA LYS A 23 4.03 -3.36 14.20
C LYS A 23 3.35 -4.09 13.03
N VAL A 24 2.22 -3.56 12.58
CA VAL A 24 1.39 -4.13 11.51
C VAL A 24 1.01 -3.04 10.52
N ASN A 25 0.74 -3.42 9.28
CA ASN A 25 0.15 -2.50 8.31
C ASN A 25 -1.37 -2.44 8.53
N LYS A 26 -1.92 -1.23 8.62
CA LYS A 26 -3.37 -0.98 8.67
C LYS A 26 -3.81 -0.24 7.41
N LEU A 27 -5.02 -0.50 6.91
CA LEU A 27 -5.60 0.31 5.82
C LEU A 27 -6.07 1.64 6.40
N ALA A 28 -5.15 2.62 6.48
CA ALA A 28 -5.46 4.02 6.70
C ALA A 28 -5.78 4.71 5.37
N LEU A 29 -6.53 5.82 5.40
CA LEU A 29 -6.95 6.53 4.18
C LEU A 29 -5.74 6.99 3.37
N GLU A 30 -4.72 7.52 4.03
CA GLU A 30 -3.50 8.00 3.38
C GLU A 30 -2.74 6.86 2.69
N MET A 31 -2.74 5.67 3.28
CA MET A 31 -2.13 4.49 2.68
C MET A 31 -2.90 4.05 1.42
N VAL A 32 -4.24 4.09 1.46
CA VAL A 32 -5.09 3.74 0.32
C VAL A 32 -4.89 4.73 -0.83
N ASP A 33 -4.81 6.02 -0.54
CA ASP A 33 -4.56 7.07 -1.53
C ASP A 33 -3.17 6.91 -2.18
N GLU A 34 -2.14 6.68 -1.35
CA GLU A 34 -0.77 6.42 -1.83
C GLU A 34 -0.72 5.16 -2.70
N PHE A 35 -1.44 4.11 -2.31
CA PHE A 35 -1.54 2.86 -3.05
C PHE A 35 -2.21 3.04 -4.40
N ARG A 36 -3.31 3.78 -4.47
CA ARG A 36 -4.00 4.10 -5.72
C ARG A 36 -3.08 4.88 -6.67
N ALA A 37 -2.46 5.95 -6.18
CA ALA A 37 -1.53 6.76 -6.98
C ALA A 37 -0.33 5.94 -7.50
N THR A 38 0.18 5.02 -6.67
CA THR A 38 1.28 4.13 -7.03
C THR A 38 0.88 3.16 -8.14
N LEU A 39 -0.27 2.50 -8.00
CA LEU A 39 -0.74 1.57 -9.02
C LEU A 39 -1.05 2.27 -10.35
N ASP A 40 -1.67 3.45 -10.31
CA ASP A 40 -1.94 4.26 -11.52
C ASP A 40 -0.64 4.68 -12.24
N ALA A 41 0.45 4.90 -11.48
CA ALA A 41 1.76 5.21 -12.05
C ALA A 41 2.42 3.96 -12.65
N LEU A 42 2.35 2.82 -11.98
CA LEU A 42 2.92 1.56 -12.45
C LEU A 42 2.20 1.01 -13.68
N GLU A 43 0.88 1.21 -13.78
CA GLU A 43 0.09 0.81 -14.95
C GLU A 43 0.51 1.56 -16.23
N LYS A 44 0.99 2.79 -16.09
CA LYS A 44 1.43 3.64 -17.21
C LYS A 44 2.90 3.46 -17.57
N ASP A 45 3.66 2.65 -16.82
CA ASP A 45 5.06 2.40 -17.09
C ASP A 45 5.22 1.16 -17.99
N ASP A 46 5.49 1.38 -19.28
CA ASP A 46 5.67 0.31 -20.28
C ASP A 46 6.81 -0.68 -19.94
N ARG A 47 7.69 -0.33 -19.00
CA ARG A 47 8.76 -1.21 -18.52
C ARG A 47 8.25 -2.22 -17.49
N VAL A 48 7.12 -1.94 -16.84
CA VAL A 48 6.50 -2.81 -15.83
C VAL A 48 5.61 -3.84 -16.51
N ARG A 49 5.93 -5.10 -16.30
CA ARG A 49 5.25 -6.29 -16.83
C ARG A 49 4.46 -7.04 -15.77
N ALA A 50 4.86 -6.89 -14.50
CA ALA A 50 4.16 -7.46 -13.35
C ALA A 50 4.40 -6.59 -12.10
N VAL A 51 3.50 -6.71 -11.13
CA VAL A 51 3.61 -6.07 -9.83
C VAL A 51 3.56 -7.13 -8.74
N VAL A 52 4.46 -7.04 -7.78
CA VAL A 52 4.45 -7.83 -6.54
C VAL A 52 4.11 -6.90 -5.39
N LEU A 53 3.07 -7.24 -4.63
CA LEU A 53 2.73 -6.56 -3.40
C LEU A 53 3.24 -7.40 -2.23
N ILE A 54 4.08 -6.82 -1.37
CA ILE A 54 4.70 -7.55 -0.26
C ILE A 54 4.85 -6.67 0.98
N SER A 55 4.55 -7.21 2.15
CA SER A 55 4.73 -6.49 3.40
C SER A 55 6.18 -6.55 3.88
N LYS A 56 6.66 -5.45 4.48
CA LYS A 56 7.91 -5.44 5.25
C LYS A 56 7.76 -5.94 6.67
N LYS A 57 6.52 -6.14 7.15
CA LYS A 57 6.26 -6.71 8.47
C LYS A 57 6.48 -8.21 8.40
N GLU A 58 7.23 -8.76 9.35
CA GLU A 58 7.65 -10.17 9.34
C GLU A 58 6.46 -11.14 9.40
N ASP A 59 5.44 -10.81 10.19
CA ASP A 59 4.34 -11.73 10.51
C ASP A 59 3.02 -11.44 9.80
N THR A 60 2.87 -10.26 9.18
CA THR A 60 1.56 -9.80 8.67
C THR A 60 1.67 -9.09 7.33
N PHE A 61 0.68 -9.29 6.47
CA PHE A 61 0.52 -8.49 5.25
C PHE A 61 -0.16 -7.15 5.57
N ILE A 62 -1.43 -7.22 5.97
CA ILE A 62 -2.27 -6.13 6.46
C ILE A 62 -3.15 -6.72 7.57
N ALA A 63 -3.18 -6.09 8.75
CA ALA A 63 -3.93 -6.58 9.90
C ALA A 63 -5.42 -6.22 9.86
N GLY A 64 -5.81 -5.24 9.04
CA GLY A 64 -7.19 -4.81 8.86
C GLY A 64 -7.27 -3.34 8.49
N ALA A 65 -8.50 -2.81 8.47
CA ALA A 65 -8.74 -1.39 8.34
C ALA A 65 -8.45 -0.65 9.65
N ASP A 66 -7.93 0.57 9.54
CA ASP A 66 -7.72 1.39 10.72
C ASP A 66 -9.09 1.77 11.30
N LEU A 67 -9.39 1.28 12.51
CA LEU A 67 -10.71 1.49 13.14
C LEU A 67 -10.98 2.98 13.38
N GLU A 68 -9.94 3.78 13.65
CA GLU A 68 -10.08 5.22 13.80
C GLU A 68 -10.46 5.88 12.47
N ALA A 69 -9.87 5.43 11.36
CA ALA A 69 -10.24 5.87 10.02
C ALA A 69 -11.66 5.40 9.63
N LEU A 70 -12.07 4.20 10.03
CA LEU A 70 -13.43 3.71 9.79
C LEU A 70 -14.49 4.48 10.60
N MET A 71 -14.18 4.90 11.83
CA MET A 71 -15.11 5.66 12.67
C MET A 71 -15.34 7.10 12.17
N SER A 72 -14.42 7.66 11.38
CA SER A 72 -14.61 8.97 10.75
C SER A 72 -15.42 8.89 9.44
N LEU A 73 -15.55 7.71 8.84
CA LEU A 73 -16.41 7.46 7.70
C LEU A 73 -17.88 7.33 8.16
N THR A 74 -18.71 8.30 7.82
CA THR A 74 -20.13 8.31 8.20
C THR A 74 -21.00 7.44 7.28
N ARG A 75 -20.49 7.02 6.11
CA ARG A 75 -21.19 6.18 5.14
C ARG A 75 -20.22 5.24 4.39
N PRO A 76 -20.63 4.01 4.01
CA PRO A 76 -19.82 3.12 3.18
C PRO A 76 -19.65 3.69 1.76
N GLY A 77 -18.40 3.81 1.29
CA GLY A 77 -18.07 4.18 -0.09
C GLY A 77 -17.86 5.67 -0.39
N GLU A 78 -17.76 6.51 0.64
CA GLU A 78 -17.23 7.89 0.53
C GLU A 78 -15.69 7.91 0.63
#